data_AF-A0A256I017-F1
#
_entry.id   AF-A0A256I017-F1
#
_cell.length_a   1.000
_cell.length_b   1.000
_cell.length_c   1.000
_cell.angle_alpha   90.00
_cell.angle_beta   90.00
_cell.angle_gamma   90.00
#
_symmetry.space_group_name_H-M   'P 1'
#
loop_
_entity.id
_entity.type
_entity.pdbx_description
1 polymer ?
#
loop_
_entity_poly.entity_id
_entity_poly.type
_entity_poly.pdbx_seq_one_letter_code
_entity_poly.pdbx_strand_id
1 'polypeptide(L)'
;MKSPAHKCGFEFRPDNPDENVEREVSSQEKHTPKNTNSCLRPVYEESTDGYCKWHTDLIGKTEEFLSDIKSRTSERLDGAKLVEAELSDSRILKQSSLRDAVLVDANLSGAVLIRTNLEEAILVGANLADVDLRDSNLQGSNLTDTDLTGASLMGTNLRESNLEYADITGANLSGVDLREASLSESILIDADFTLSNLSLVDLSGATLLQTNLDGANLEGADLSGANLNRANLKNANLKNADLSDATLVEASLAGADLRNSNLENVDLSGCNIENADLRGANQEGVTYSGVKFDGAKGISLKKRLSYNMIFDKYLQTLSVFGLLSGFLILSSLVLFPYLITQRVIDTFIISGAGVLLLILFSSLLPQSEKPIWIRYFSR
;
A
#
# COMPACT_ATOMS: atom_id res chain seq x y z
N MET A 1 13.61 -62.68 45.46
CA MET A 1 14.24 -61.35 45.67
C MET A 1 14.72 -60.85 44.32
N LYS A 2 14.22 -59.69 43.90
CA LYS A 2 14.46 -59.07 42.59
C LYS A 2 15.82 -58.37 42.55
N SER A 3 16.56 -58.54 41.45
CA SER A 3 17.24 -57.45 40.74
C SER A 3 17.52 -57.89 39.29
N PRO A 4 17.17 -57.09 38.26
CA PRO A 4 17.31 -57.46 36.86
C PRO A 4 18.60 -56.95 36.21
N ALA A 5 18.84 -57.51 35.02
CA ALA A 5 19.86 -57.17 34.04
C ALA A 5 19.78 -55.73 33.51
N HIS A 6 20.91 -55.20 33.02
CA HIS A 6 20.99 -54.63 31.67
C HIS A 6 22.39 -54.84 31.04
N LYS A 7 22.35 -55.18 29.76
CA LYS A 7 23.45 -55.49 28.84
C LYS A 7 24.02 -54.22 28.21
N CYS A 8 25.28 -54.34 27.76
CA CYS A 8 26.03 -53.55 26.78
C CYS A 8 25.14 -52.87 25.70
N GLY A 9 25.42 -51.68 25.16
CA GLY A 9 26.71 -51.00 24.90
C GLY A 9 26.91 -50.91 23.37
N PHE A 10 27.34 -49.76 22.85
CA PHE A 10 28.21 -49.63 21.67
C PHE A 10 28.83 -48.22 21.59
N GLU A 11 30.16 -48.18 21.73
CA GLU A 11 31.10 -47.14 21.29
C GLU A 11 31.31 -47.19 19.77
N PHE A 12 31.91 -46.15 19.18
CA PHE A 12 33.10 -46.18 18.28
C PHE A 12 33.41 -44.72 17.87
N ARG A 13 34.62 -44.16 17.85
CA ARG A 13 35.96 -44.38 18.43
C ARG A 13 36.76 -43.07 18.19
N PRO A 14 37.92 -42.89 18.85
CA PRO A 14 38.64 -41.62 18.98
C PRO A 14 39.74 -41.44 17.92
N ASP A 15 40.18 -40.20 17.72
CA ASP A 15 41.52 -39.89 17.22
C ASP A 15 42.39 -39.29 18.33
N ASN A 16 43.66 -39.70 18.27
CA ASN A 16 44.70 -39.75 19.29
C ASN A 16 45.32 -38.37 19.63
N PRO A 17 46.06 -38.25 20.76
CA PRO A 17 46.64 -37.01 21.27
C PRO A 17 48.06 -36.78 20.74
N ASP A 18 48.52 -35.53 20.74
CA ASP A 18 49.92 -35.20 21.00
C ASP A 18 50.12 -33.72 21.37
N GLU A 19 51.08 -33.53 22.29
CA GLU A 19 51.87 -32.33 22.61
C GLU A 19 51.32 -31.20 23.52
N ASN A 20 51.75 -31.29 24.80
CA ASN A 20 52.53 -30.30 25.55
C ASN A 20 52.22 -28.80 25.36
N VAL A 21 51.91 -28.10 26.46
CA VAL A 21 52.87 -27.20 27.16
C VAL A 21 52.20 -26.63 28.44
N GLU A 22 53.00 -26.67 29.51
CA GLU A 22 52.79 -26.17 30.86
C GLU A 22 52.36 -24.70 30.96
N ARG A 23 51.57 -24.37 32.00
CA ARG A 23 51.98 -23.41 33.05
C ARG A 23 50.98 -23.40 34.22
N GLU A 24 51.50 -23.82 35.38
CA GLU A 24 50.95 -23.56 36.70
C GLU A 24 50.99 -22.05 37.01
N VAL A 25 49.94 -21.51 37.64
CA VAL A 25 50.07 -20.66 38.84
C VAL A 25 48.84 -20.87 39.75
N SER A 26 49.14 -21.22 40.99
CA SER A 26 48.24 -21.39 42.14
C SER A 26 47.60 -20.09 42.64
N SER A 27 46.39 -20.16 43.21
CA SER A 27 46.16 -19.79 44.63
C SER A 27 44.68 -19.87 45.06
N GLN A 28 44.45 -20.80 46.00
CA GLN A 28 43.64 -20.70 47.23
C GLN A 28 42.10 -20.52 47.20
N GLU A 29 41.48 -21.48 47.89
CA GLU A 29 40.09 -21.62 48.35
C GLU A 29 39.59 -20.42 49.19
N LYS A 30 38.30 -20.05 49.04
CA LYS A 30 37.25 -20.27 50.06
C LYS A 30 35.91 -19.61 49.70
N HIS A 31 34.85 -20.27 50.16
CA HIS A 31 33.43 -19.89 50.20
C HIS A 31 32.59 -20.10 48.94
N THR A 32 32.06 -21.32 48.83
CA THR A 32 30.72 -21.55 48.29
C THR A 32 29.66 -21.04 49.26
N PRO A 33 28.64 -20.31 48.75
CA PRO A 33 27.26 -20.58 49.08
C PRO A 33 26.65 -21.40 47.95
N LYS A 34 25.99 -22.51 48.31
CA LYS A 34 25.04 -23.18 47.43
C LYS A 34 24.00 -22.16 46.98
N ASN A 35 23.94 -21.90 45.68
CA ASN A 35 22.69 -21.45 45.07
C ASN A 35 22.45 -22.27 43.81
N THR A 36 21.41 -23.09 43.91
CA THR A 36 20.81 -23.87 42.85
C THR A 36 20.23 -22.92 41.80
N ASN A 37 20.95 -22.73 40.71
CA ASN A 37 20.45 -22.45 39.37
C ASN A 37 21.60 -22.73 38.40
N SER A 38 21.99 -24.01 38.32
CA SER A 38 22.82 -24.47 37.21
C SER A 38 21.93 -24.46 35.97
N CYS A 39 22.09 -23.47 35.11
CA CYS A 39 21.81 -23.69 33.70
C CYS A 39 22.54 -24.97 33.30
N LEU A 40 21.79 -26.00 32.89
CA LEU A 40 22.35 -27.22 32.32
C LEU A 40 23.06 -26.79 31.02
N ARG A 41 24.39 -26.59 31.13
CA ARG A 41 25.25 -25.88 30.17
C ARG A 41 25.17 -26.43 28.73
N PRO A 42 24.76 -25.61 27.74
CA PRO A 42 25.42 -25.53 26.43
C PRO A 42 26.61 -24.56 26.53
N VAL A 43 27.54 -24.60 25.57
CA VAL A 43 28.77 -23.79 25.57
C VAL A 43 28.45 -22.30 25.57
N TYR A 44 29.03 -21.56 26.51
CA TYR A 44 28.81 -20.13 26.74
C TYR A 44 29.94 -19.31 26.11
N GLU A 45 29.59 -18.38 25.22
CA GLU A 45 30.25 -17.08 25.22
C GLU A 45 29.38 -16.15 26.08
N GLU A 46 29.96 -15.58 27.14
CA GLU A 46 29.30 -14.52 27.89
C GLU A 46 29.11 -13.32 26.96
N SER A 47 27.86 -13.07 26.56
CA SER A 47 27.52 -11.78 25.98
C SER A 47 27.79 -10.69 27.03
N THR A 48 28.32 -9.55 26.60
CA THR A 48 28.62 -8.36 27.42
C THR A 48 27.42 -7.81 28.21
N ASP A 49 26.24 -8.34 27.96
CA ASP A 49 24.95 -7.88 28.44
C ASP A 49 24.49 -8.64 29.70
N GLY A 50 25.23 -9.66 30.15
CA GLY A 50 24.94 -10.39 31.40
C GLY A 50 23.82 -11.43 31.32
N TYR A 51 23.38 -11.80 30.11
CA TYR A 51 22.33 -12.79 29.89
C TYR A 51 22.85 -14.07 29.22
N CYS A 52 22.30 -15.23 29.61
CA CYS A 52 22.51 -16.51 28.95
C CYS A 52 21.84 -16.51 27.56
N LYS A 53 22.61 -16.37 26.48
CA LYS A 53 22.13 -16.69 25.13
C LYS A 53 22.02 -18.21 24.98
N TRP A 54 20.89 -18.69 24.48
CA TRP A 54 20.69 -20.12 24.24
C TRP A 54 21.13 -20.44 22.81
N HIS A 55 22.42 -20.64 22.60
CA HIS A 55 22.99 -21.09 21.33
C HIS A 55 22.90 -22.62 21.15
N THR A 56 21.77 -23.21 21.52
CA THR A 56 21.54 -24.63 21.29
C THR A 56 20.91 -24.81 19.92
N ASP A 57 21.37 -25.80 19.18
CA ASP A 57 20.80 -26.16 17.88
C ASP A 57 19.45 -26.86 18.11
N LEU A 58 18.35 -26.14 17.86
CA LEU A 58 16.97 -26.59 18.06
C LEU A 58 16.27 -26.85 16.72
N ILE A 59 17.04 -27.27 15.72
CA ILE A 59 16.56 -27.60 14.38
C ILE A 59 15.48 -28.67 14.45
N GLY A 60 14.36 -28.42 13.75
CA GLY A 60 13.24 -29.36 13.61
C GLY A 60 12.59 -29.77 14.94
N LYS A 61 12.71 -28.94 15.99
CA LYS A 61 12.10 -29.22 17.30
C LYS A 61 10.62 -28.84 17.32
N THR A 62 9.86 -29.59 18.12
CA THR A 62 8.41 -29.41 18.28
C THR A 62 8.07 -28.40 19.37
N GLU A 63 6.82 -27.93 19.36
CA GLU A 63 6.25 -27.05 20.38
C GLU A 63 6.43 -27.57 21.82
N GLU A 64 6.27 -28.88 22.06
CA GLU A 64 6.43 -29.48 23.41
C GLU A 64 7.85 -29.28 23.94
N PHE A 65 8.85 -29.50 23.10
CA PHE A 65 10.25 -29.34 23.48
C PHE A 65 10.58 -27.87 23.80
N LEU A 66 10.04 -26.94 23.01
CA LEU A 66 10.23 -25.52 23.25
C LEU A 66 9.50 -25.05 24.51
N SER A 67 8.34 -25.62 24.82
CA SER A 67 7.63 -25.36 26.08
C SER A 67 8.47 -25.77 27.29
N ASP A 68 9.12 -26.94 27.24
CA ASP A 68 10.06 -27.37 28.28
C ASP A 68 11.26 -26.43 28.40
N ILE A 69 11.87 -25.99 27.29
CA ILE A 69 12.94 -24.98 27.33
C ILE A 69 12.43 -23.69 27.95
N LYS A 70 11.31 -23.13 27.50
CA LYS A 70 10.73 -21.90 28.05
C LYS A 70 10.51 -22.00 29.56
N SER A 71 10.06 -23.15 30.05
CA SER A 71 9.86 -23.40 31.48
C SER A 71 11.16 -23.29 32.29
N ARG A 72 12.29 -23.62 31.66
CA ARG A 72 13.64 -23.56 32.25
C ARG A 72 14.31 -22.21 32.07
N THR A 73 13.96 -21.46 31.02
CA THR A 73 14.63 -20.20 30.64
C THR A 73 13.85 -18.94 30.98
N SER A 74 12.65 -19.06 31.55
CA SER A 74 11.80 -17.93 31.89
C SER A 74 11.49 -17.05 30.66
N GLU A 75 10.98 -17.68 29.60
CA GLU A 75 10.50 -17.04 28.35
C GLU A 75 11.59 -16.43 27.46
N ARG A 76 12.87 -16.70 27.75
CA ARG A 76 14.00 -16.25 26.93
C ARG A 76 14.49 -17.37 26.02
N LEU A 77 14.54 -17.09 24.73
CA LEU A 77 15.05 -17.94 23.65
C LEU A 77 16.02 -17.14 22.76
N ASP A 78 16.66 -16.12 23.34
CA ASP A 78 17.61 -15.27 22.61
C ASP A 78 18.77 -16.10 22.04
N GLY A 79 19.08 -15.90 20.76
CA GLY A 79 20.11 -16.62 20.02
C GLY A 79 19.78 -18.08 19.69
N ALA A 80 18.54 -18.54 19.95
CA ALA A 80 18.10 -19.89 19.65
C ALA A 80 18.12 -20.16 18.15
N LYS A 81 18.61 -21.34 17.76
CA LYS A 81 18.58 -21.80 16.36
C LYS A 81 17.39 -22.72 16.15
N LEU A 82 16.35 -22.18 15.54
CA LEU A 82 15.05 -22.78 15.28
C LEU A 82 14.83 -22.95 13.77
N VAL A 83 15.89 -23.28 13.03
CA VAL A 83 15.85 -23.51 11.59
C VAL A 83 14.90 -24.67 11.28
N GLU A 84 13.99 -24.48 10.32
CA GLU A 84 12.96 -25.44 9.93
C GLU A 84 12.09 -25.92 11.11
N ALA A 85 11.93 -25.10 12.16
CA ALA A 85 11.09 -25.46 13.29
C ALA A 85 9.61 -25.42 12.92
N GLU A 86 8.85 -26.43 13.36
CA GLU A 86 7.41 -26.53 13.14
C GLU A 86 6.64 -25.94 14.33
N LEU A 87 6.18 -24.70 14.16
CA LEU A 87 5.58 -23.84 15.18
C LEU A 87 4.25 -23.22 14.73
N SER A 88 3.62 -23.81 13.70
CA SER A 88 2.31 -23.41 13.23
C SER A 88 1.29 -23.42 14.37
N ASP A 89 0.41 -22.42 14.41
CA ASP A 89 -0.61 -22.19 15.43
C ASP A 89 -0.09 -22.08 16.86
N SER A 90 1.23 -22.01 17.05
CA SER A 90 1.83 -22.08 18.37
C SER A 90 1.49 -20.83 19.18
N ARG A 91 1.15 -21.05 20.45
CA ARG A 91 0.84 -19.98 21.40
C ARG A 91 1.93 -19.77 22.43
N ILE A 92 2.97 -20.61 22.41
CA ILE A 92 4.02 -20.55 23.41
C ILE A 92 4.93 -19.34 23.20
N LEU A 93 5.00 -18.75 22.01
CA LEU A 93 5.92 -17.65 21.71
C LEU A 93 5.37 -16.26 22.08
N LYS A 94 4.14 -16.19 22.58
CA LYS A 94 3.56 -14.93 23.06
C LYS A 94 4.39 -14.35 24.21
N GLN A 95 4.68 -13.05 24.14
CA GLN A 95 5.42 -12.30 25.16
C GLN A 95 6.84 -12.83 25.45
N SER A 96 7.40 -13.69 24.60
CA SER A 96 8.77 -14.20 24.78
C SER A 96 9.81 -13.29 24.13
N SER A 97 11.07 -13.55 24.47
CA SER A 97 12.22 -12.95 23.80
C SER A 97 12.90 -14.00 22.92
N LEU A 98 13.05 -13.68 21.64
CA LEU A 98 13.76 -14.40 20.59
C LEU A 98 14.76 -13.44 19.92
N ARG A 99 15.39 -12.55 20.69
CA ARG A 99 16.38 -11.61 20.15
C ARG A 99 17.53 -12.40 19.54
N ASP A 100 18.02 -11.99 18.38
CA ASP A 100 19.09 -12.68 17.65
C ASP A 100 18.77 -14.15 17.29
N ALA A 101 17.51 -14.60 17.39
CA ALA A 101 17.16 -15.99 17.08
C ALA A 101 17.22 -16.26 15.58
N VAL A 102 17.53 -17.49 15.20
CA VAL A 102 17.59 -17.93 13.81
C VAL A 102 16.41 -18.85 13.53
N LEU A 103 15.42 -18.34 12.80
CA LEU A 103 14.16 -18.98 12.44
C LEU A 103 14.06 -19.22 10.92
N VAL A 104 15.21 -19.40 10.26
CA VAL A 104 15.28 -19.64 8.80
C VAL A 104 14.39 -20.83 8.41
N ASP A 105 13.54 -20.63 7.41
CA ASP A 105 12.58 -21.62 6.91
C ASP A 105 11.66 -22.22 7.99
N ALA A 106 11.52 -21.57 9.16
CA ALA A 106 10.62 -22.03 10.20
C ALA A 106 9.16 -21.83 9.78
N ASN A 107 8.30 -22.76 10.16
CA ASN A 107 6.86 -22.64 9.97
C ASN A 107 6.21 -22.06 11.23
N LEU A 108 5.79 -20.81 11.17
CA LEU A 108 5.12 -20.03 12.21
C LEU A 108 3.71 -19.61 11.78
N SER A 109 3.14 -20.26 10.75
CA SER A 109 1.82 -19.92 10.24
C SER A 109 0.75 -19.99 11.33
N GLY A 110 -0.08 -18.95 11.47
CA GLY A 110 -1.11 -18.84 12.51
C GLY A 110 -0.59 -18.71 13.94
N ALA A 111 0.74 -18.66 14.15
CA ALA A 111 1.31 -18.59 15.49
C ALA A 111 1.01 -17.24 16.17
N VAL A 112 0.97 -17.25 17.51
CA VAL A 112 0.71 -16.06 18.32
C VAL A 112 2.02 -15.56 18.92
N LEU A 113 2.56 -14.52 18.30
CA LEU A 113 3.80 -13.83 18.68
C LEU A 113 3.51 -12.40 19.15
N ILE A 114 2.38 -12.17 19.82
CA ILE A 114 2.00 -10.85 20.37
C ILE A 114 3.00 -10.41 21.43
N ARG A 115 3.49 -9.16 21.34
CA ARG A 115 4.47 -8.55 22.26
C ARG A 115 5.75 -9.36 22.41
N THR A 116 6.14 -10.04 21.34
CA THR A 116 7.34 -10.87 21.29
C THR A 116 8.51 -10.01 20.84
N ASN A 117 9.67 -10.17 21.47
CA ASN A 117 10.89 -9.52 21.03
C ASN A 117 11.63 -10.41 20.02
N LEU A 118 11.70 -9.97 18.77
CA LEU A 118 12.35 -10.59 17.62
C LEU A 118 13.39 -9.62 17.02
N GLU A 119 13.85 -8.65 17.82
CA GLU A 119 14.94 -7.74 17.44
C GLU A 119 16.15 -8.53 16.93
N GLU A 120 16.67 -8.12 15.77
CA GLU A 120 17.81 -8.75 15.08
C GLU A 120 17.63 -10.26 14.78
N ALA A 121 16.39 -10.78 14.83
CA ALA A 121 16.13 -12.17 14.47
C ALA A 121 16.26 -12.39 12.96
N ILE A 122 16.66 -13.61 12.57
CA ILE A 122 16.82 -14.03 11.18
C ILE A 122 15.67 -14.98 10.84
N LEU A 123 14.68 -14.51 10.11
CA LEU A 123 13.48 -15.22 9.69
C LEU A 123 13.44 -15.50 8.17
N VAL A 124 14.60 -15.47 7.48
CA VAL A 124 14.67 -15.67 6.03
C VAL A 124 13.88 -16.92 5.60
N GLY A 125 12.97 -16.77 4.62
CA GLY A 125 12.16 -17.88 4.10
C GLY A 125 11.10 -18.44 5.05
N ALA A 126 10.95 -17.89 6.26
CA ALA A 126 10.00 -18.39 7.23
C ALA A 126 8.54 -18.20 6.74
N ASN A 127 7.71 -19.20 6.99
CA ASN A 127 6.27 -19.10 6.79
C ASN A 127 5.64 -18.44 8.02
N LEU A 128 5.19 -17.20 7.85
CA LEU A 128 4.52 -16.36 8.85
C LEU A 128 3.06 -16.05 8.42
N ALA A 129 2.46 -16.85 7.53
CA ALA A 129 1.10 -16.65 7.07
C ALA A 129 0.13 -16.63 8.27
N ASP A 130 -0.82 -15.69 8.31
CA ASP A 130 -1.79 -15.49 9.38
C ASP A 130 -1.19 -15.32 10.80
N VAL A 131 0.11 -15.04 10.92
CA VAL A 131 0.77 -14.85 12.22
C VAL A 131 0.24 -13.61 12.94
N ASP A 132 0.15 -13.67 14.27
CA ASP A 132 -0.22 -12.53 15.11
C ASP A 132 1.01 -11.92 15.79
N LEU A 133 1.56 -10.86 15.20
CA LEU A 133 2.74 -10.11 15.64
C LEU A 133 2.40 -8.76 16.28
N ARG A 134 1.15 -8.55 16.72
CA ARG A 134 0.72 -7.26 17.27
C ARG A 134 1.59 -6.81 18.45
N ASP A 135 1.91 -5.53 18.47
CA ASP A 135 2.76 -4.87 19.49
C ASP A 135 4.15 -5.52 19.68
N SER A 136 4.64 -6.28 18.68
CA SER A 136 5.96 -6.94 18.76
C SER A 136 7.10 -6.06 18.28
N ASN A 137 8.32 -6.45 18.63
CA ASN A 137 9.53 -5.76 18.21
C ASN A 137 10.31 -6.63 17.22
N LEU A 138 10.41 -6.20 15.98
CA LEU A 138 11.16 -6.82 14.87
C LEU A 138 12.21 -5.85 14.31
N GLN A 139 12.64 -4.87 15.10
CA GLN A 139 13.68 -3.93 14.67
C GLN A 139 14.95 -4.67 14.22
N GLY A 140 15.49 -4.27 13.06
CA GLY A 140 16.73 -4.82 12.49
C GLY A 140 16.62 -6.29 12.04
N SER A 141 15.45 -6.92 12.18
CA SER A 141 15.29 -8.32 11.81
C SER A 141 15.36 -8.53 10.29
N ASN A 142 15.75 -9.73 9.89
CA ASN A 142 15.78 -10.15 8.48
C ASN A 142 14.59 -11.07 8.18
N LEU A 143 13.64 -10.58 7.42
CA LEU A 143 12.43 -11.24 6.91
C LEU A 143 12.45 -11.40 5.38
N THR A 144 13.64 -11.42 4.74
CA THR A 144 13.74 -11.65 3.30
C THR A 144 13.04 -12.95 2.90
N ASP A 145 12.30 -12.93 1.79
CA ASP A 145 11.56 -14.09 1.24
C ASP A 145 10.52 -14.71 2.21
N THR A 146 10.02 -13.96 3.20
CA THR A 146 8.98 -14.48 4.12
C THR A 146 7.58 -14.43 3.52
N ASP A 147 6.74 -15.38 3.95
CA ASP A 147 5.30 -15.33 3.71
C ASP A 147 4.61 -14.73 4.93
N LEU A 148 4.14 -13.49 4.83
CA LEU A 148 3.36 -12.74 5.82
C LEU A 148 1.90 -12.56 5.38
N THR A 149 1.40 -13.42 4.48
CA THR A 149 0.03 -13.29 3.95
C THR A 149 -1.00 -13.34 5.09
N GLY A 150 -1.94 -12.39 5.10
CA GLY A 150 -2.98 -12.29 6.14
C GLY A 150 -2.50 -11.98 7.56
N ALA A 151 -1.20 -11.76 7.78
CA ALA A 151 -0.64 -11.54 9.11
C ALA A 151 -1.16 -10.26 9.79
N SER A 152 -1.14 -10.24 11.12
CA SER A 152 -1.47 -9.06 11.94
C SER A 152 -0.21 -8.45 12.56
N LEU A 153 0.21 -7.30 12.04
CA LEU A 153 1.39 -6.53 12.47
C LEU A 153 1.01 -5.14 13.03
N MET A 154 -0.22 -5.00 13.53
CA MET A 154 -0.70 -3.73 14.07
C MET A 154 0.19 -3.27 15.25
N GLY A 155 0.72 -2.06 15.15
CA GLY A 155 1.59 -1.45 16.17
C GLY A 155 2.97 -2.10 16.32
N THR A 156 3.37 -2.99 15.40
CA THR A 156 4.68 -3.64 15.43
C THR A 156 5.81 -2.65 15.10
N ASN A 157 6.96 -2.80 15.73
CA ASN A 157 8.19 -2.08 15.38
C ASN A 157 8.99 -2.89 14.36
N LEU A 158 9.05 -2.44 13.12
CA LEU A 158 9.84 -3.01 12.01
C LEU A 158 10.87 -2.00 11.50
N ARG A 159 11.37 -1.11 12.36
CA ARG A 159 12.43 -0.18 11.97
C ARG A 159 13.65 -0.94 11.49
N GLU A 160 14.27 -0.46 10.41
CA GLU A 160 15.56 -0.98 9.91
C GLU A 160 15.53 -2.48 9.55
N SER A 161 14.36 -3.12 9.47
CA SER A 161 14.24 -4.52 9.10
C SER A 161 14.33 -4.70 7.58
N ASN A 162 14.76 -5.89 7.15
CA ASN A 162 14.76 -6.29 5.74
C ASN A 162 13.56 -7.19 5.46
N LEU A 163 12.62 -6.78 4.60
CA LEU A 163 11.49 -7.56 4.08
C LEU A 163 11.53 -7.65 2.54
N GLU A 164 12.72 -7.61 1.94
CA GLU A 164 12.89 -7.77 0.50
C GLU A 164 12.24 -9.07 0.03
N TYR A 165 11.51 -9.01 -1.09
CA TYR A 165 10.79 -10.15 -1.68
C TYR A 165 9.73 -10.81 -0.79
N ALA A 166 9.39 -10.24 0.37
CA ALA A 166 8.35 -10.81 1.23
C ALA A 166 6.95 -10.70 0.60
N ASP A 167 6.10 -11.70 0.86
CA ASP A 167 4.67 -11.64 0.50
C ASP A 167 3.85 -11.20 1.70
N ILE A 168 3.33 -9.97 1.66
CA ILE A 168 2.59 -9.30 2.73
C ILE A 168 1.11 -9.14 2.29
N THR A 169 0.65 -9.95 1.34
CA THR A 169 -0.70 -9.83 0.78
C THR A 169 -1.79 -9.92 1.85
N GLY A 170 -2.69 -8.93 1.88
CA GLY A 170 -3.84 -8.88 2.79
C GLY A 170 -3.49 -8.69 4.27
N ALA A 171 -2.22 -8.46 4.62
CA ALA A 171 -1.81 -8.26 6.01
C ALA A 171 -2.28 -6.92 6.58
N ASN A 172 -2.52 -6.89 7.90
CA ASN A 172 -2.85 -5.67 8.63
C ASN A 172 -1.61 -5.09 9.31
N LEU A 173 -1.07 -4.01 8.75
CA LEU A 173 0.08 -3.25 9.23
C LEU A 173 -0.34 -1.85 9.72
N SER A 174 -1.57 -1.66 10.17
CA SER A 174 -2.05 -0.36 10.64
C SER A 174 -1.23 0.14 11.84
N GLY A 175 -0.77 1.39 11.75
CA GLY A 175 0.07 2.02 12.78
C GLY A 175 1.45 1.37 12.97
N VAL A 176 1.92 0.57 12.02
CA VAL A 176 3.27 -0.03 12.07
C VAL A 176 4.35 1.05 11.93
N ASP A 177 5.52 0.79 12.52
CA ASP A 177 6.72 1.62 12.33
C ASP A 177 7.74 0.89 11.45
N LEU A 178 7.88 1.32 10.20
CA LEU A 178 8.74 0.76 9.14
C LEU A 178 9.82 1.74 8.69
N ARG A 179 10.16 2.72 9.53
CA ARG A 179 11.17 3.71 9.19
C ARG A 179 12.50 3.02 8.84
N GLU A 180 13.07 3.41 7.71
CA GLU A 180 14.35 2.90 7.21
C GLU A 180 14.37 1.37 6.95
N ALA A 181 13.20 0.73 6.88
CA ALA A 181 13.10 -0.67 6.47
C ALA A 181 13.27 -0.83 4.94
N SER A 182 13.66 -2.02 4.51
CA SER A 182 13.64 -2.41 3.10
C SER A 182 12.45 -3.32 2.83
N LEU A 183 11.65 -2.98 1.83
CA LEU A 183 10.54 -3.75 1.26
C LEU A 183 10.67 -3.81 -0.27
N SER A 184 11.88 -3.64 -0.81
CA SER A 184 12.09 -3.65 -2.27
C SER A 184 11.59 -4.97 -2.86
N GLU A 185 10.94 -4.91 -4.02
CA GLU A 185 10.41 -6.08 -4.75
C GLU A 185 9.41 -6.95 -3.96
N SER A 186 8.87 -6.44 -2.84
CA SER A 186 7.86 -7.15 -2.04
C SER A 186 6.45 -7.12 -2.67
N ILE A 187 5.59 -8.04 -2.23
CA ILE A 187 4.18 -8.12 -2.65
C ILE A 187 3.30 -7.63 -1.51
N LEU A 188 2.57 -6.53 -1.72
CA LEU A 188 1.81 -5.81 -0.70
C LEU A 188 0.31 -5.67 -1.09
N ILE A 189 -0.17 -6.60 -1.91
CA ILE A 189 -1.52 -6.54 -2.50
C ILE A 189 -2.57 -6.54 -1.39
N ASP A 190 -3.52 -5.61 -1.43
CA ASP A 190 -4.59 -5.46 -0.43
C ASP A 190 -4.12 -5.29 1.04
N ALA A 191 -2.84 -5.01 1.29
CA ALA A 191 -2.31 -4.77 2.63
C ALA A 191 -2.79 -3.43 3.22
N ASP A 192 -2.88 -3.33 4.55
CA ASP A 192 -3.33 -2.13 5.25
C ASP A 192 -2.21 -1.45 6.05
N PHE A 193 -1.77 -0.28 5.61
CA PHE A 193 -0.77 0.61 6.22
C PHE A 193 -1.39 1.91 6.74
N THR A 194 -2.70 1.91 7.06
CA THR A 194 -3.38 3.08 7.59
C THR A 194 -2.65 3.65 8.80
N LEU A 195 -2.35 4.95 8.76
CA LEU A 195 -1.65 5.71 9.81
C LEU A 195 -0.25 5.17 10.18
N SER A 196 0.37 4.40 9.30
CA SER A 196 1.71 3.82 9.54
C SER A 196 2.83 4.81 9.25
N ASN A 197 4.00 4.56 9.84
CA ASN A 197 5.21 5.35 9.61
C ASN A 197 6.19 4.60 8.71
N LEU A 198 6.29 5.02 7.46
CA LEU A 198 7.13 4.48 6.41
C LEU A 198 8.17 5.51 5.92
N SER A 199 8.59 6.46 6.76
CA SER A 199 9.56 7.46 6.31
C SER A 199 10.90 6.80 6.00
N LEU A 200 11.51 7.18 4.86
CA LEU A 200 12.78 6.62 4.38
C LEU A 200 12.73 5.10 4.11
N VAL A 201 11.54 4.52 3.93
CA VAL A 201 11.40 3.12 3.54
C VAL A 201 11.85 2.93 2.09
N ASP A 202 12.47 1.79 1.78
CA ASP A 202 12.67 1.34 0.41
C ASP A 202 11.51 0.44 -0.02
N LEU A 203 10.73 0.89 -0.99
CA LEU A 203 9.63 0.17 -1.66
C LEU A 203 9.89 0.10 -3.17
N SER A 204 11.14 0.22 -3.61
CA SER A 204 11.51 0.16 -5.02
C SER A 204 11.07 -1.17 -5.65
N GLY A 205 10.45 -1.11 -6.83
CA GLY A 205 9.90 -2.27 -7.54
C GLY A 205 8.70 -2.97 -6.88
N ALA A 206 8.29 -2.57 -5.66
CA ALA A 206 7.27 -3.29 -4.91
C ALA A 206 5.88 -3.24 -5.56
N THR A 207 5.07 -4.29 -5.31
CA THR A 207 3.68 -4.39 -5.80
C THR A 207 2.70 -3.99 -4.71
N LEU A 208 2.24 -2.74 -4.75
CA LEU A 208 1.25 -2.14 -3.82
C LEU A 208 -0.16 -2.03 -4.44
N LEU A 209 -0.59 -3.04 -5.20
CA LEU A 209 -1.91 -3.05 -5.83
C LEU A 209 -3.01 -3.03 -4.75
N GLN A 210 -3.93 -2.06 -4.84
CA GLN A 210 -5.06 -1.91 -3.90
C GLN A 210 -4.67 -1.73 -2.42
N THR A 211 -3.40 -1.49 -2.11
CA THR A 211 -2.91 -1.25 -0.75
C THR A 211 -3.56 0.00 -0.15
N ASN A 212 -3.90 -0.07 1.15
CA ASN A 212 -4.42 1.06 1.89
C ASN A 212 -3.31 1.80 2.64
N LEU A 213 -3.04 3.06 2.28
CA LEU A 213 -2.00 3.94 2.83
C LEU A 213 -2.61 5.25 3.36
N ASP A 214 -3.89 5.24 3.77
CA ASP A 214 -4.57 6.46 4.25
C ASP A 214 -3.86 7.04 5.48
N GLY A 215 -3.44 8.30 5.36
CA GLY A 215 -2.71 9.02 6.39
C GLY A 215 -1.32 8.47 6.71
N ALA A 216 -0.78 7.56 5.89
CA ALA A 216 0.56 7.02 6.09
C ALA A 216 1.65 8.09 5.88
N ASN A 217 2.75 7.98 6.63
CA ASN A 217 3.92 8.83 6.46
C ASN A 217 4.98 8.15 5.60
N LEU A 218 5.15 8.59 4.35
CA LEU A 218 6.11 8.11 3.36
C LEU A 218 7.17 9.19 3.03
N GLU A 219 7.46 10.10 3.97
CA GLU A 219 8.44 11.17 3.73
C GLU A 219 9.82 10.58 3.39
N GLY A 220 10.35 10.95 2.23
CA GLY A 220 11.63 10.47 1.71
C GLY A 220 11.68 8.97 1.37
N ALA A 221 10.55 8.30 1.25
CA ALA A 221 10.50 6.90 0.79
C ALA A 221 10.96 6.76 -0.66
N ASP A 222 11.58 5.63 -1.00
CA ASP A 222 11.84 5.21 -2.38
C ASP A 222 10.69 4.31 -2.85
N LEU A 223 9.93 4.73 -3.84
CA LEU A 223 8.86 3.98 -4.51
C LEU A 223 9.15 3.88 -6.01
N SER A 224 10.42 3.99 -6.41
CA SER A 224 10.81 3.96 -7.82
C SER A 224 10.40 2.62 -8.46
N GLY A 225 9.75 2.71 -9.62
CA GLY A 225 9.23 1.54 -10.35
C GLY A 225 8.06 0.80 -9.67
N ALA A 226 7.57 1.26 -8.51
CA ALA A 226 6.53 0.57 -7.76
C ALA A 226 5.17 0.56 -8.48
N ASN A 227 4.38 -0.49 -8.26
CA ASN A 227 3.01 -0.60 -8.76
C ASN A 227 2.00 -0.29 -7.65
N LEU A 228 1.49 0.94 -7.64
CA LEU A 228 0.51 1.48 -6.69
C LEU A 228 -0.89 1.60 -7.32
N ASN A 229 -1.18 0.83 -8.37
CA ASN A 229 -2.47 0.91 -9.05
C ASN A 229 -3.60 0.67 -8.03
N ARG A 230 -4.65 1.50 -8.08
CA ARG A 230 -5.81 1.47 -7.18
C ARG A 230 -5.48 1.60 -5.69
N ALA A 231 -4.26 1.96 -5.30
CA ALA A 231 -3.91 2.18 -3.91
C ALA A 231 -4.65 3.40 -3.33
N ASN A 232 -4.92 3.37 -2.04
CA ASN A 232 -5.52 4.47 -1.30
C ASN A 232 -4.46 5.25 -0.53
N LEU A 233 -3.90 6.32 -1.11
CA LEU A 233 -2.94 7.24 -0.48
C LEU A 233 -3.59 8.55 -0.03
N LYS A 234 -4.86 8.52 0.39
CA LYS A 234 -5.52 9.73 0.91
C LYS A 234 -4.72 10.28 2.10
N ASN A 235 -4.58 11.60 2.17
CA ASN A 235 -3.90 12.30 3.26
C ASN A 235 -2.45 11.83 3.54
N ALA A 236 -1.83 11.02 2.66
CA ALA A 236 -0.50 10.50 2.87
C ALA A 236 0.55 11.61 2.75
N ASN A 237 1.63 11.51 3.53
CA ASN A 237 2.78 12.39 3.42
C ASN A 237 3.84 11.74 2.52
N LEU A 238 3.95 12.19 1.27
CA LEU A 238 4.92 11.74 0.26
C LEU A 238 5.99 12.82 -0.01
N LYS A 239 6.20 13.73 0.94
CA LYS A 239 7.16 14.81 0.79
C LYS A 239 8.57 14.23 0.55
N ASN A 240 9.27 14.77 -0.45
CA ASN A 240 10.60 14.29 -0.86
C ASN A 240 10.68 12.80 -1.26
N ALA A 241 9.56 12.09 -1.44
CA ALA A 241 9.59 10.70 -1.87
C ALA A 241 10.02 10.58 -3.34
N ASP A 242 10.68 9.49 -3.69
CA ASP A 242 10.94 9.13 -5.08
C ASP A 242 9.84 8.21 -5.58
N LEU A 243 9.14 8.57 -6.65
CA LEU A 243 8.17 7.73 -7.32
C LEU A 243 8.51 7.58 -8.81
N SER A 244 9.76 7.81 -9.22
CA SER A 244 10.13 7.72 -10.65
C SER A 244 9.73 6.39 -11.24
N ASP A 245 9.13 6.41 -12.43
CA ASP A 245 8.66 5.22 -13.17
C ASP A 245 7.58 4.39 -12.45
N ALA A 246 7.00 4.89 -11.34
CA ALA A 246 5.90 4.22 -10.65
C ALA A 246 4.57 4.31 -11.43
N THR A 247 3.67 3.35 -11.19
CA THR A 247 2.31 3.36 -11.74
C THR A 247 1.29 3.55 -10.62
N LEU A 248 0.39 4.53 -10.78
CA LEU A 248 -0.66 4.86 -9.80
C LEU A 248 -2.05 4.81 -10.43
N VAL A 249 -2.25 4.07 -11.51
CA VAL A 249 -3.52 4.05 -12.26
C VAL A 249 -4.70 3.79 -11.34
N GLU A 250 -5.71 4.66 -11.40
CA GLU A 250 -6.93 4.64 -10.57
C GLU A 250 -6.68 4.77 -9.05
N ALA A 251 -5.50 5.19 -8.60
CA ALA A 251 -5.21 5.43 -7.19
C ALA A 251 -5.89 6.71 -6.65
N SER A 252 -6.01 6.80 -5.32
CA SER A 252 -6.51 7.98 -4.63
C SER A 252 -5.42 8.66 -3.82
N LEU A 253 -4.96 9.84 -4.26
CA LEU A 253 -4.04 10.72 -3.54
C LEU A 253 -4.73 11.98 -3.01
N ALA A 254 -6.04 11.93 -2.74
CA ALA A 254 -6.78 13.11 -2.29
C ALA A 254 -6.21 13.64 -0.97
N GLY A 255 -5.85 14.92 -0.95
CA GLY A 255 -5.23 15.58 0.20
C GLY A 255 -3.77 15.17 0.49
N ALA A 256 -3.14 14.37 -0.36
CA ALA A 256 -1.76 13.94 -0.15
C ALA A 256 -0.76 15.09 -0.31
N ASP A 257 0.34 15.03 0.45
CA ASP A 257 1.45 15.98 0.36
C ASP A 257 2.59 15.39 -0.48
N LEU A 258 2.75 15.86 -1.71
CA LEU A 258 3.78 15.42 -2.67
C LEU A 258 4.85 16.51 -2.87
N ARG A 259 5.06 17.39 -1.88
CA ARG A 259 6.02 18.48 -2.04
C ARG A 259 7.43 17.95 -2.26
N ASN A 260 8.10 18.49 -3.27
CA ASN A 260 9.45 18.09 -3.69
C ASN A 260 9.63 16.59 -4.01
N SER A 261 8.55 15.85 -4.27
CA SER A 261 8.68 14.45 -4.69
C SER A 261 9.21 14.34 -6.12
N ASN A 262 9.79 13.20 -6.47
CA ASN A 262 10.12 12.87 -7.85
C ASN A 262 8.96 12.08 -8.47
N LEU A 263 8.31 12.61 -9.52
CA LEU A 263 7.25 11.92 -10.25
C LEU A 263 7.64 11.70 -11.71
N GLU A 264 8.94 11.61 -12.02
CA GLU A 264 9.40 11.37 -13.38
C GLU A 264 8.74 10.12 -13.97
N ASN A 265 8.17 10.24 -15.18
CA ASN A 265 7.51 9.15 -15.92
C ASN A 265 6.34 8.44 -15.22
N VAL A 266 5.78 9.03 -14.15
CA VAL A 266 4.67 8.42 -13.42
C VAL A 266 3.39 8.37 -14.25
N ASP A 267 2.69 7.23 -14.19
CA ASP A 267 1.32 7.13 -14.73
C ASP A 267 0.28 7.41 -13.65
N LEU A 268 -0.37 8.59 -13.72
CA LEU A 268 -1.49 8.96 -12.84
C LEU A 268 -2.85 8.70 -13.49
N SER A 269 -2.96 7.87 -14.52
CA SER A 269 -4.22 7.73 -15.26
C SER A 269 -5.40 7.34 -14.34
N GLY A 270 -6.49 8.10 -14.38
CA GLY A 270 -7.68 7.88 -13.55
C GLY A 270 -7.51 8.27 -12.07
N CYS A 271 -6.36 8.80 -11.65
CA CYS A 271 -6.12 9.16 -10.26
C CYS A 271 -7.06 10.23 -9.73
N ASN A 272 -7.41 10.13 -8.45
CA ASN A 272 -7.93 11.27 -7.70
C ASN A 272 -6.78 12.00 -7.00
N ILE A 273 -6.44 13.23 -7.41
CA ILE A 273 -5.45 14.07 -6.72
C ILE A 273 -6.07 15.36 -6.18
N GLU A 274 -7.37 15.36 -5.90
CA GLU A 274 -8.06 16.50 -5.32
C GLU A 274 -7.37 16.99 -4.05
N ASN A 275 -7.17 18.30 -3.94
CA ASN A 275 -6.51 18.96 -2.81
C ASN A 275 -5.06 18.52 -2.53
N ALA A 276 -4.45 17.69 -3.38
CA ALA A 276 -3.06 17.28 -3.22
C ALA A 276 -2.09 18.45 -3.44
N ASP A 277 -0.93 18.41 -2.79
CA ASP A 277 0.10 19.45 -2.89
C ASP A 277 1.35 18.95 -3.61
N LEU A 278 1.48 19.26 -4.91
CA LEU A 278 2.61 18.86 -5.74
C LEU A 278 3.65 19.98 -5.94
N ARG A 279 3.70 20.98 -5.04
CA ARG A 279 4.65 22.09 -5.19
C ARG A 279 6.09 21.60 -5.10
N GLY A 280 6.89 21.96 -6.09
CA GLY A 280 8.30 21.55 -6.16
C GLY A 280 8.52 20.13 -6.68
N ALA A 281 7.46 19.35 -6.94
CA ALA A 281 7.60 18.00 -7.47
C ALA A 281 8.16 18.02 -8.90
N ASN A 282 9.10 17.11 -9.20
CA ASN A 282 9.47 16.81 -10.59
C ASN A 282 8.28 16.11 -11.26
N GLN A 283 7.80 16.63 -12.38
CA GLN A 283 6.63 16.10 -13.08
C GLN A 283 6.93 15.89 -14.57
N GLU A 284 8.20 15.63 -14.91
CA GLU A 284 8.61 15.23 -16.26
C GLU A 284 8.00 13.88 -16.63
N GLY A 285 7.57 13.70 -17.88
CA GLY A 285 6.98 12.42 -18.34
C GLY A 285 5.62 12.03 -17.75
N VAL A 286 5.08 12.74 -16.74
CA VAL A 286 3.84 12.33 -16.05
C VAL A 286 2.63 12.25 -16.99
N THR A 287 1.90 11.13 -16.92
CA THR A 287 0.61 10.94 -17.59
C THR A 287 -0.55 11.34 -16.68
N TYR A 288 -1.49 12.13 -17.22
CA TYR A 288 -2.59 12.75 -16.47
C TYR A 288 -3.99 12.37 -16.99
N SER A 289 -4.12 11.30 -17.76
CA SER A 289 -5.38 10.94 -18.41
C SER A 289 -6.45 10.54 -17.38
N GLY A 290 -7.57 11.24 -17.28
CA GLY A 290 -8.66 10.87 -16.36
C GLY A 290 -8.48 11.37 -14.94
N VAL A 291 -7.49 12.23 -14.69
CA VAL A 291 -7.16 12.71 -13.35
C VAL A 291 -8.14 13.76 -12.84
N LYS A 292 -8.53 13.65 -11.57
CA LYS A 292 -9.32 14.68 -10.86
C LYS A 292 -8.39 15.65 -10.13
N PHE A 293 -8.49 16.94 -10.44
CA PHE A 293 -7.52 17.97 -10.04
C PHE A 293 -8.07 19.02 -9.06
N ASP A 294 -9.32 18.92 -8.61
CA ASP A 294 -9.97 20.02 -7.89
C ASP A 294 -9.21 20.37 -6.61
N GLY A 295 -8.81 21.63 -6.46
CA GLY A 295 -8.00 22.10 -5.33
C GLY A 295 -6.52 21.69 -5.34
N ALA A 296 -6.06 20.87 -6.30
CA ALA A 296 -4.66 20.44 -6.38
C ALA A 296 -3.71 21.62 -6.63
N LYS A 297 -2.53 21.62 -5.98
CA LYS A 297 -1.49 22.66 -6.06
C LYS A 297 -0.27 22.15 -6.81
N GLY A 298 0.53 23.05 -7.37
CA GLY A 298 1.81 22.68 -8.03
C GLY A 298 1.71 22.16 -9.46
N ILE A 299 0.52 22.14 -10.07
CA ILE A 299 0.30 21.68 -11.45
C ILE A 299 0.07 22.87 -12.38
N SER A 300 0.90 22.99 -13.43
CA SER A 300 0.82 24.07 -14.41
C SER A 300 -0.51 24.07 -15.18
N LEU A 301 -1.00 25.28 -15.55
CA LEU A 301 -2.22 25.43 -16.33
C LEU A 301 -2.16 24.70 -17.68
N LYS A 302 -0.98 24.63 -18.33
CA LYS A 302 -0.81 23.89 -19.59
C LYS A 302 -1.11 22.40 -19.42
N LYS A 303 -0.64 21.79 -18.33
CA LYS A 303 -0.91 20.38 -18.01
C LYS A 303 -2.39 20.15 -17.68
N ARG A 304 -3.03 21.09 -16.98
CA ARG A 304 -4.49 21.06 -16.71
C ARG A 304 -5.33 21.18 -17.99
N LEU A 305 -4.94 22.08 -18.89
CA LEU A 305 -5.69 22.41 -20.11
C LEU A 305 -5.48 21.40 -21.25
N SER A 306 -4.31 20.74 -21.32
CA SER A 306 -4.06 19.66 -22.28
C SER A 306 -5.06 18.50 -22.14
N TYR A 307 -5.71 18.41 -20.97
CA TYR A 307 -6.71 17.41 -20.68
C TYR A 307 -8.15 17.95 -20.78
N ASN A 308 -8.43 19.15 -20.26
CA ASN A 308 -9.76 19.76 -20.42
C ASN A 308 -10.15 19.93 -21.89
N MET A 309 -9.20 20.16 -22.81
CA MET A 309 -9.49 20.27 -24.24
C MET A 309 -9.95 18.97 -24.91
N ILE A 310 -9.69 17.78 -24.36
CA ILE A 310 -10.23 16.53 -24.94
C ILE A 310 -11.71 16.38 -24.58
N PHE A 311 -12.09 16.73 -23.35
CA PHE A 311 -13.48 16.70 -22.91
C PHE A 311 -14.31 17.88 -23.48
N ASP A 312 -13.73 19.07 -23.58
CA ASP A 312 -14.38 20.24 -24.20
C ASP A 312 -14.54 20.07 -25.71
N LYS A 313 -13.66 19.35 -26.40
CA LYS A 313 -13.86 19.06 -27.84
C LYS A 313 -15.05 18.12 -28.05
N TYR A 314 -15.32 17.20 -27.12
CA TYR A 314 -16.52 16.37 -27.12
C TYR A 314 -17.78 17.13 -26.71
N LEU A 315 -17.73 18.03 -25.71
CA LEU A 315 -18.88 18.86 -25.33
C LEU A 315 -19.17 19.98 -26.34
N GLN A 316 -18.16 20.59 -26.95
CA GLN A 316 -18.36 21.54 -28.05
C GLN A 316 -18.91 20.83 -29.28
N THR A 317 -18.42 19.64 -29.64
CA THR A 317 -19.05 18.88 -30.74
C THR A 317 -20.48 18.44 -30.39
N LEU A 318 -20.79 18.06 -29.16
CA LEU A 318 -22.17 17.76 -28.73
C LEU A 318 -23.06 19.01 -28.75
N SER A 319 -22.55 20.18 -28.36
CA SER A 319 -23.28 21.46 -28.42
C SER A 319 -23.48 21.93 -29.86
N VAL A 320 -22.50 21.69 -30.75
CA VAL A 320 -22.59 21.99 -32.18
C VAL A 320 -23.54 21.02 -32.86
N PHE A 321 -23.60 19.74 -32.48
CA PHE A 321 -24.60 18.78 -32.96
C PHE A 321 -26.00 19.03 -32.37
N GLY A 322 -26.11 19.49 -31.12
CA GLY A 322 -27.36 19.91 -30.50
C GLY A 322 -27.92 21.19 -31.12
N LEU A 323 -27.04 22.15 -31.45
CA LEU A 323 -27.40 23.35 -32.20
C LEU A 323 -27.67 23.04 -33.68
N LEU A 324 -26.91 22.16 -34.35
CA LEU A 324 -27.19 21.75 -35.73
C LEU A 324 -28.48 20.93 -35.85
N SER A 325 -28.76 20.03 -34.91
CA SER A 325 -30.02 19.28 -34.89
C SER A 325 -31.19 20.20 -34.53
N GLY A 326 -31.01 21.14 -33.61
CA GLY A 326 -31.98 22.21 -33.37
C GLY A 326 -32.22 23.09 -34.60
N PHE A 327 -31.17 23.44 -35.36
CA PHE A 327 -31.28 24.23 -36.59
C PHE A 327 -31.87 23.43 -37.76
N LEU A 328 -31.62 22.12 -37.86
CA LEU A 328 -32.20 21.23 -38.87
C LEU A 328 -33.66 20.88 -38.55
N ILE A 329 -34.03 20.78 -37.26
CA ILE A 329 -35.41 20.60 -36.80
C ILE A 329 -36.19 21.91 -36.96
N LEU A 330 -35.60 23.09 -36.67
CA LEU A 330 -36.24 24.37 -36.98
C LEU A 330 -36.30 24.66 -38.48
N SER A 331 -35.27 24.32 -39.26
CA SER A 331 -35.33 24.50 -40.72
C SER A 331 -36.34 23.54 -41.35
N SER A 332 -36.49 22.31 -40.85
CA SER A 332 -37.54 21.41 -41.34
C SER A 332 -38.94 21.80 -40.84
N LEU A 333 -39.14 22.27 -39.60
CA LEU A 333 -40.44 22.77 -39.14
C LEU A 333 -40.84 24.12 -39.75
N VAL A 334 -39.89 24.94 -40.22
CA VAL A 334 -40.17 26.23 -40.87
C VAL A 334 -40.20 26.14 -42.40
N LEU A 335 -39.51 25.18 -43.03
CA LEU A 335 -39.61 24.94 -44.49
C LEU A 335 -40.67 23.92 -44.91
N PHE A 336 -41.16 23.02 -44.05
CA PHE A 336 -42.27 22.13 -44.42
C PHE A 336 -43.63 22.85 -44.62
N PRO A 337 -43.95 23.94 -43.89
CA PRO A 337 -45.13 24.75 -44.20
C PRO A 337 -44.93 25.65 -45.43
N TYR A 338 -43.68 25.93 -45.81
CA TYR A 338 -43.36 26.84 -46.93
C TYR A 338 -43.48 26.17 -48.31
N LEU A 339 -43.24 24.86 -48.39
CA LEU A 339 -43.39 24.09 -49.64
C LEU A 339 -44.82 23.58 -49.89
N ILE A 340 -45.67 23.50 -48.86
CA ILE A 340 -47.10 23.15 -49.03
C ILE A 340 -47.94 24.40 -49.35
N THR A 341 -47.53 25.59 -48.94
CA THR A 341 -48.26 26.84 -49.26
C THR A 341 -48.07 27.32 -50.69
N GLN A 342 -46.94 27.03 -51.35
CA GLN A 342 -46.77 27.35 -52.78
C GLN A 342 -47.66 26.52 -53.73
N ARG A 343 -48.04 25.27 -53.37
CA ARG A 343 -48.95 24.46 -54.21
C ARG A 343 -50.45 24.70 -53.94
N VAL A 344 -50.82 25.32 -52.82
CA VAL A 344 -52.22 25.64 -52.52
C VAL A 344 -52.58 27.08 -52.92
N ILE A 345 -51.60 27.99 -52.99
CA ILE A 345 -51.85 29.39 -53.39
C ILE A 345 -52.17 29.52 -54.88
N ASP A 346 -51.61 28.68 -55.75
CA ASP A 346 -51.94 28.72 -57.19
C ASP A 346 -53.35 28.20 -57.51
N THR A 347 -54.00 27.48 -56.58
CA THR A 347 -55.38 26.99 -56.80
C THR A 347 -56.44 27.85 -56.08
N PHE A 348 -56.06 28.74 -55.16
CA PHE A 348 -57.01 29.55 -54.38
C PHE A 348 -57.14 31.02 -54.84
N ILE A 349 -56.32 31.47 -55.80
CA ILE A 349 -56.41 32.83 -56.38
C ILE A 349 -57.59 33.01 -57.37
N ILE A 350 -58.43 32.00 -57.59
CA ILE A 350 -59.57 32.10 -58.52
C ILE A 350 -60.93 32.43 -57.86
N SER A 351 -61.08 32.41 -56.53
CA SER A 351 -62.36 32.81 -55.89
C SER A 351 -62.18 33.98 -54.93
N GLY A 352 -62.71 35.16 -55.28
CA GLY A 352 -62.48 36.45 -54.62
C GLY A 352 -63.09 36.62 -53.23
N ALA A 353 -62.73 35.78 -52.26
CA ALA A 353 -63.17 35.88 -50.86
C ALA A 353 -62.07 36.41 -49.89
N GLY A 354 -60.82 36.51 -50.32
CA GLY A 354 -59.68 36.85 -49.45
C GLY A 354 -59.56 38.32 -49.05
N VAL A 355 -60.15 39.25 -49.80
CA VAL A 355 -59.97 40.70 -49.57
C VAL A 355 -60.82 41.21 -48.39
N LEU A 356 -61.96 40.58 -48.10
CA LEU A 356 -62.83 41.00 -46.99
C LEU A 356 -62.26 40.67 -45.61
N LEU A 357 -61.51 39.57 -45.49
CA LEU A 357 -60.95 39.10 -44.23
C LEU A 357 -59.77 39.97 -43.74
N LEU A 358 -59.00 40.51 -44.68
CA LEU A 358 -57.87 41.40 -44.40
C LEU A 358 -58.30 42.79 -43.90
N ILE A 359 -59.44 43.30 -44.38
CA ILE A 359 -59.99 44.58 -43.94
C ILE A 359 -60.55 44.46 -42.52
N LEU A 360 -61.23 43.35 -42.19
CA LEU A 360 -61.78 43.06 -40.86
C LEU A 360 -60.69 42.83 -39.79
N PHE A 361 -59.54 42.26 -40.14
CA PHE A 361 -58.43 42.06 -39.19
C PHE A 361 -57.69 43.36 -38.86
N SER A 362 -57.71 44.36 -39.74
CA SER A 362 -56.99 45.64 -39.54
C SER A 362 -57.66 46.59 -38.54
N SER A 363 -58.96 46.44 -38.28
CA SER A 363 -59.74 47.28 -37.35
C SER A 363 -59.64 46.84 -35.88
N LEU A 364 -59.08 45.66 -35.61
CA LEU A 364 -58.93 45.08 -34.27
C LEU A 364 -57.55 45.34 -33.65
N LEU A 365 -56.62 45.96 -34.37
CA LEU A 365 -55.26 46.21 -33.89
C LEU A 365 -55.09 47.61 -33.26
N PRO A 366 -54.53 47.72 -32.03
CA PRO A 366 -54.15 49.00 -31.43
C PRO A 366 -53.15 49.78 -32.31
N GLN A 367 -53.26 51.12 -32.34
CA GLN A 367 -52.45 52.00 -33.21
C GLN A 367 -50.93 51.87 -33.01
N SER A 368 -50.48 51.36 -31.86
CA SER A 368 -49.08 51.13 -31.54
C SER A 368 -48.45 49.96 -32.29
N GLU A 369 -49.25 48.98 -32.76
CA GLU A 369 -48.76 47.73 -33.38
C GLU A 369 -49.06 47.63 -34.88
N LYS A 370 -49.57 48.70 -35.49
CA LYS A 370 -49.79 48.71 -36.94
C LYS A 370 -48.45 48.70 -37.69
N PRO A 371 -48.26 47.80 -38.68
CA PRO A 371 -47.10 47.81 -39.56
C PRO A 371 -46.93 49.18 -40.24
N ILE A 372 -45.68 49.63 -40.39
CA ILE A 372 -45.25 50.92 -40.97
C ILE A 372 -45.89 51.23 -42.35
N TRP A 373 -46.32 50.20 -43.07
CA TRP A 373 -46.85 50.18 -44.43
C TRP A 373 -48.32 50.64 -44.45
N ILE A 374 -49.06 50.36 -43.36
CA ILE A 374 -50.45 50.83 -43.15
C ILE A 374 -50.47 52.29 -42.69
N ARG A 375 -49.43 52.78 -42.00
CA ARG A 375 -49.31 54.19 -41.62
C ARG A 375 -49.12 55.12 -42.82
N TYR A 376 -48.69 54.58 -43.96
CA TYR A 376 -48.50 55.35 -45.19
C TYR A 376 -49.77 55.55 -46.03
N PHE A 377 -50.87 54.83 -45.72
CA PHE A 377 -52.12 54.90 -46.49
C PHE A 377 -53.25 55.66 -45.78
N SER A 378 -52.99 56.30 -44.62
CA SER A 378 -53.99 57.10 -43.89
C SER A 378 -53.76 58.61 -43.97
N ARG A 379 -53.19 59.12 -45.07
CA ARG A 379 -53.24 60.53 -45.46
C ARG A 379 -53.75 60.65 -46.88
#